data_AF-A0AAN9SFG0-F1
#
_entry.id   AF-A0AAN9SFG0-F1
#
_cell.length_a   1.000
_cell.length_b   1.000
_cell.length_c   1.000
_cell.angle_alpha   90.00
_cell.angle_beta   90.00
_cell.angle_gamma   90.00
#
_symmetry.space_group_name_H-M   'P 1'
#
loop_
_entity.id
_entity.type
_entity.pdbx_description
1 polymer ?
#
loop_
_entity_poly.entity_id
_entity_poly.type
_entity_poly.pdbx_seq_one_letter_code
_entity_poly.pdbx_strand_id
1 'polypeptide(L)'
;MKGSEAEQRTKQLDPWQKLNNAEVRGTVKRSLELCEEEWNQTQRTNLTGTWLVSKYVCKRMREAQRKGSIINIASIAALNGGYVSGSAAYASAKSGVIELTKVMALELGVNQSEFNITRAFQNFIDYNQ
;
A
#
# COMPACT_ATOMS: atom_id res chain seq x y z
N MET A 1 24.97 -17.68 -21.00
CA MET A 1 23.55 -17.82 -20.66
C MET A 1 23.03 -16.48 -20.19
N LYS A 2 22.15 -15.82 -20.95
CA LYS A 2 21.55 -14.53 -20.56
C LYS A 2 20.39 -14.83 -19.60
N GLY A 3 20.47 -14.30 -18.38
CA GLY A 3 19.43 -14.46 -17.35
C GLY A 3 18.07 -13.95 -17.84
N SER A 4 17.00 -14.51 -17.29
CA SER A 4 15.63 -14.29 -17.76
C SER A 4 15.23 -12.81 -17.74
N GLU A 5 14.29 -12.41 -18.59
CA GLU A 5 13.85 -11.01 -18.71
C GLU A 5 13.33 -10.44 -17.37
N ALA A 6 12.73 -11.29 -16.52
CA ALA A 6 12.33 -10.95 -15.16
C ALA A 6 13.53 -10.61 -14.26
N GLU A 7 14.61 -11.37 -14.39
CA GLU A 7 15.85 -11.23 -13.62
C GLU A 7 16.64 -9.97 -14.01
N GLN A 8 16.51 -9.55 -15.27
CA GLN A 8 17.06 -8.28 -15.78
C GLN A 8 16.25 -7.06 -15.30
N ARG A 9 14.92 -7.17 -15.19
CA ARG A 9 14.06 -6.11 -14.65
C ARG A 9 14.28 -5.90 -13.15
N THR A 10 14.50 -6.96 -12.37
CA THR A 10 14.84 -6.83 -10.94
C THR A 10 16.17 -6.12 -10.68
N LYS A 11 17.11 -6.14 -11.63
CA LYS A 11 18.38 -5.40 -11.53
C LYS A 11 18.25 -3.90 -11.84
N GLN A 12 17.16 -3.49 -12.49
CA GLN A 12 16.83 -2.07 -12.72
C GLN A 12 16.10 -1.43 -11.54
N LEU A 13 15.58 -2.24 -10.62
CA LEU A 13 14.97 -1.74 -9.39
C LEU A 13 16.09 -1.37 -8.42
N ASP A 14 16.06 -0.12 -7.96
CA ASP A 14 16.96 0.33 -6.90
C ASP A 14 16.72 -0.56 -5.67
N PRO A 15 17.74 -1.12 -4.98
CA PRO A 15 17.55 -1.94 -3.78
C PRO A 15 16.75 -1.23 -2.67
N TRP A 16 16.66 0.10 -2.74
CA TRP A 16 15.88 0.98 -1.88
C TRP A 16 14.51 1.35 -2.45
N GLN A 17 14.07 0.76 -3.55
CA GLN A 17 12.66 0.73 -3.95
C GLN A 17 11.94 -0.37 -3.19
N LYS A 18 10.94 0.00 -2.39
CA LYS A 18 10.08 -0.95 -1.68
C LYS A 18 8.64 -0.83 -2.16
N LEU A 19 8.07 -1.97 -2.55
CA LEU A 19 6.67 -2.10 -2.90
C LEU A 19 5.92 -2.71 -1.72
N ASN A 20 4.87 -2.03 -1.27
CA ASN A 20 3.99 -2.52 -0.22
C ASN A 20 2.68 -3.04 -0.83
N ASN A 21 2.65 -4.35 -1.07
CA ASN A 21 1.57 -5.05 -1.79
C ASN A 21 0.89 -6.15 -0.96
N ALA A 22 1.27 -6.34 0.31
CA ALA A 22 0.61 -7.33 1.16
C ALA A 22 -0.76 -6.80 1.59
N GLU A 23 -1.83 -7.29 0.98
CA GLU A 23 -3.21 -6.89 1.29
C GLU A 23 -4.15 -8.10 1.35
N VAL A 24 -5.23 -7.95 2.12
CA VAL A 24 -6.34 -8.89 2.16
C VAL A 24 -7.64 -8.16 1.90
N ARG A 25 -8.53 -8.74 1.09
CA ARG A 25 -9.88 -8.16 0.90
C ARG A 25 -10.70 -8.16 2.20
N GLY A 26 -10.46 -9.14 3.08
CA GLY A 26 -11.25 -9.34 4.29
C GLY A 26 -12.64 -9.93 4.00
N THR A 27 -13.46 -10.07 5.05
CA THR A 27 -14.83 -10.58 4.92
C THR A 27 -15.73 -9.56 4.21
N VAL A 28 -16.54 -10.02 3.26
CA VAL A 28 -17.54 -9.18 2.57
C VAL A 28 -18.87 -9.26 3.32
N LYS A 29 -19.08 -8.32 4.24
CA LYS A 29 -20.31 -8.19 5.05
C LYS A 29 -20.78 -6.76 5.07
N ARG A 30 -22.11 -6.54 5.04
CA ARG A 30 -22.68 -5.20 5.18
C ARG A 30 -22.21 -4.57 6.49
N SER A 31 -22.15 -3.25 6.54
CA SER A 31 -21.58 -2.51 7.67
C SER A 31 -22.20 -2.88 9.02
N LEU A 32 -23.49 -3.21 9.06
CA LEU A 32 -24.21 -3.60 10.29
C LEU A 32 -24.02 -5.08 10.69
N GLU A 33 -23.51 -5.92 9.78
CA GLU A 33 -23.31 -7.36 9.99
C GLU A 33 -21.83 -7.71 10.22
N LEU A 34 -20.93 -6.78 9.91
CA LEU A 34 -19.48 -6.93 10.09
C LEU A 34 -19.12 -6.82 11.57
N CYS A 35 -18.50 -7.86 12.13
CA CYS A 35 -18.08 -7.81 13.53
C CYS A 35 -16.74 -7.08 13.69
N GLU A 36 -16.46 -6.68 14.93
CA GLU A 36 -15.29 -5.87 15.26
C GLU A 36 -13.97 -6.60 14.98
N GLU A 37 -13.91 -7.91 15.21
CA GLU A 37 -12.73 -8.73 14.96
C GLU A 37 -12.36 -8.75 13.47
N GLU A 38 -13.36 -8.94 12.59
CA GLU A 38 -13.17 -8.95 11.12
C GLU A 38 -12.76 -7.57 10.59
N TRP A 39 -13.38 -6.52 11.15
CA TRP A 39 -12.98 -5.13 10.88
C TRP A 39 -11.51 -4.91 11.26
N ASN A 40 -11.15 -5.23 12.51
CA ASN A 40 -9.82 -5.02 13.05
C ASN A 40 -8.78 -5.83 12.29
N GLN A 41 -9.08 -7.06 11.87
CA GLN A 41 -8.19 -7.88 11.05
C GLN A 41 -7.87 -7.20 9.71
N THR A 42 -8.89 -6.65 9.04
CA THR A 42 -8.72 -5.97 7.76
C THR A 42 -7.94 -4.67 7.93
N GLN A 43 -8.26 -3.86 8.94
CA GLN A 43 -7.53 -2.60 9.23
C GLN A 43 -6.07 -2.87 9.59
N ARG A 44 -5.83 -3.83 10.48
CA ARG A 44 -4.49 -4.20 10.93
C ARG A 44 -3.61 -4.66 9.78
N THR A 45 -4.16 -5.42 8.85
CA THR A 45 -3.38 -5.95 7.71
C THR A 45 -3.14 -4.86 6.67
N ASN A 46 -4.20 -4.19 6.21
CA ASN A 46 -4.11 -3.31 5.05
C ASN A 46 -3.63 -1.89 5.38
N LEU A 47 -3.98 -1.36 6.55
CA LEU A 47 -3.62 0.01 6.94
C LEU A 47 -2.45 0.01 7.92
N THR A 48 -2.58 -0.68 9.06
CA THR A 48 -1.51 -0.70 10.07
C THR A 48 -0.25 -1.38 9.55
N GLY A 49 -0.39 -2.52 8.87
CA GLY A 49 0.74 -3.19 8.21
C GLY A 49 1.45 -2.28 7.22
N THR A 50 0.67 -1.56 6.40
CA THR A 50 1.23 -0.59 5.44
C THR A 50 2.05 0.48 6.14
N TRP A 51 1.48 1.13 7.16
CA TRP A 51 2.17 2.15 7.95
C TRP A 51 3.44 1.63 8.61
N LEU A 52 3.41 0.45 9.25
CA LEU A 52 4.57 -0.11 9.93
C LEU A 52 5.73 -0.35 8.95
N VAL A 53 5.44 -0.97 7.80
CA VAL A 53 6.46 -1.19 6.77
C VAL A 53 7.02 0.14 6.27
N SER A 54 6.17 1.10 5.90
CA SER A 54 6.62 2.42 5.43
C SER A 54 7.48 3.13 6.48
N LYS A 55 7.04 3.14 7.75
CA LYS A 55 7.76 3.75 8.89
C LYS A 55 9.16 3.16 9.04
N TYR A 56 9.29 1.84 9.12
CA TYR A 56 10.58 1.20 9.37
C TYR A 56 11.51 1.28 8.15
N VAL A 57 10.97 1.18 6.93
CA VAL A 57 11.76 1.36 5.70
C VAL A 57 12.30 2.80 5.62
N CYS A 58 11.44 3.82 5.78
CA CYS A 58 11.88 5.23 5.78
C CYS A 58 12.92 5.50 6.86
N LYS A 59 12.71 4.96 8.08
CA LYS A 59 13.69 5.09 9.17
C LYS A 59 15.06 4.53 8.78
N ARG A 60 15.10 3.30 8.23
CA ARG A 60 16.35 2.66 7.79
C ARG A 60 17.03 3.41 6.66
N MET A 61 16.28 3.92 5.69
CA MET A 61 16.86 4.68 4.59
C MET A 61 17.47 5.99 5.09
N ARG A 62 16.79 6.71 5.99
CA ARG A 62 17.30 7.93 6.62
C ARG A 62 18.58 7.66 7.40
N GLU A 63 18.60 6.61 8.22
CA GLU A 63 19.80 6.18 8.97
C GLU A 63 20.96 5.81 8.04
N ALA A 64 20.68 5.20 6.89
CA ALA A 64 21.69 4.84 5.90
C ALA A 64 22.10 6.00 4.98
N GLN A 65 21.49 7.18 5.11
CA GLN A 65 21.62 8.31 4.18
C GLN A 65 21.42 7.89 2.72
N ARG A 66 20.46 6.98 2.50
CA ARG A 66 20.13 6.46 1.16
C ARG A 66 18.82 7.06 0.69
N LYS A 67 18.83 7.42 -0.58
CA LYS A 67 17.62 7.81 -1.30
C LYS A 67 16.85 6.56 -1.70
N GLY A 68 15.54 6.68 -1.81
CA GLY A 68 14.70 5.55 -2.21
C GLY A 68 13.26 5.95 -2.45
N SER A 69 12.44 4.94 -2.77
CA SER A 69 11.00 5.15 -2.87
C SER A 69 10.20 4.04 -2.23
N ILE A 70 9.05 4.42 -1.68
CA ILE A 70 8.05 3.49 -1.17
C ILE A 70 6.80 3.62 -2.02
N ILE A 71 6.37 2.51 -2.60
CA ILE A 71 5.12 2.45 -3.36
C ILE A 71 4.09 1.74 -2.50
N ASN A 72 3.08 2.47 -2.04
CA ASN A 72 1.95 1.90 -1.31
C ASN A 72 0.83 1.57 -2.30
N ILE A 73 0.36 0.32 -2.31
CA ILE A 73 -0.75 -0.09 -3.17
C ILE A 73 -2.09 0.25 -2.50
N ALA A 74 -2.80 1.18 -3.14
CA ALA A 74 -4.20 1.49 -2.84
C ALA A 74 -5.13 0.76 -3.82
N SER A 75 -6.44 0.93 -3.65
CA SER A 75 -7.44 0.34 -4.55
C SER A 75 -8.30 1.42 -5.18
N ILE A 76 -8.79 1.21 -6.41
CA ILE A 76 -9.85 2.03 -6.99
C ILE A 76 -11.09 2.03 -6.09
N ALA A 77 -11.33 0.97 -5.33
CA ALA A 77 -12.43 0.91 -4.36
C ALA A 77 -12.37 2.05 -3.31
N ALA A 78 -11.19 2.66 -3.11
CA ALA A 78 -10.97 3.80 -2.22
C ALA A 78 -11.18 5.18 -2.88
N LEU A 79 -11.36 5.24 -4.21
CA LEU A 79 -11.66 6.47 -4.96
C LEU A 79 -13.14 6.48 -5.36
N ASN A 80 -13.84 7.59 -5.07
CA ASN A 80 -15.22 7.84 -5.48
C ASN A 80 -16.22 6.71 -5.15
N GLY A 81 -16.09 6.11 -3.96
CA GLY A 81 -17.05 5.14 -3.44
C GLY A 81 -17.11 3.88 -4.30
N GLY A 82 -16.18 2.95 -4.12
CA GLY A 82 -16.41 1.58 -4.58
C GLY A 82 -17.65 1.02 -3.88
N TYR A 83 -18.84 1.29 -4.42
CA TYR A 83 -20.17 0.92 -3.92
C TYR A 83 -20.41 -0.59 -4.04
N VAL A 84 -19.42 -1.39 -3.71
CA VAL A 84 -19.60 -2.82 -3.51
C VAL A 84 -20.10 -2.96 -2.08
N SER A 85 -21.38 -3.31 -1.95
CA SER A 85 -21.97 -3.66 -0.66
C SER A 85 -21.05 -4.66 0.06
N GLY A 86 -20.75 -4.34 1.31
CA GLY A 86 -19.89 -5.15 2.17
C GLY A 86 -18.38 -4.89 2.06
N SER A 87 -17.98 -3.74 1.51
CA SER A 87 -16.57 -3.33 1.40
C SER A 87 -16.08 -2.43 2.56
N ALA A 88 -16.89 -2.20 3.59
CA ALA A 88 -16.67 -1.14 4.59
C ALA A 88 -15.25 -1.13 5.17
N ALA A 89 -14.75 -2.27 5.66
CA ALA A 89 -13.41 -2.36 6.22
C ALA A 89 -12.31 -2.18 5.17
N TYR A 90 -12.43 -2.85 4.02
CA TYR A 90 -11.44 -2.78 2.95
C TYR A 90 -11.32 -1.38 2.35
N ALA A 91 -12.46 -0.79 1.97
CA ALA A 91 -12.52 0.55 1.41
C ALA A 91 -11.97 1.60 2.39
N SER A 92 -12.37 1.54 3.67
CA SER A 92 -11.85 2.43 4.70
C SER A 92 -10.33 2.30 4.88
N ALA A 93 -9.81 1.07 4.93
CA ALA A 93 -8.38 0.84 5.04
C ALA A 93 -7.62 1.40 3.83
N LYS A 94 -8.12 1.19 2.61
CA LYS A 94 -7.49 1.67 1.39
C LYS A 94 -7.58 3.18 1.22
N SER A 95 -8.66 3.84 1.66
CA SER A 95 -8.72 5.30 1.76
C SER A 95 -7.72 5.82 2.79
N GLY A 96 -7.57 5.13 3.92
CA GLY A 96 -6.54 5.42 4.92
C GLY A 96 -5.12 5.34 4.35
N VAL A 97 -4.82 4.34 3.51
CA VAL A 97 -3.51 4.21 2.83
C VAL A 97 -3.25 5.39 1.88
N ILE A 98 -4.26 5.90 1.19
CA ILE A 98 -4.12 7.08 0.32
C ILE A 98 -3.70 8.29 1.16
N GLU A 99 -4.41 8.57 2.25
CA GLU A 99 -4.13 9.75 3.07
C GLU A 99 -2.81 9.61 3.84
N LEU A 100 -2.53 8.42 4.38
CA LEU A 100 -1.24 8.08 4.99
C LEU A 100 -0.08 8.37 4.03
N THR A 101 -0.22 7.97 2.77
CA THR A 101 0.83 8.20 1.76
C THR A 101 1.07 9.68 1.52
N LYS A 102 0.02 10.51 1.46
CA LYS A 102 0.16 11.97 1.32
C LYS A 102 0.82 12.60 2.55
N VAL A 103 0.38 12.22 3.75
CA VAL A 103 0.94 12.76 5.00
C VAL A 103 2.41 12.38 5.15
N MET A 104 2.76 11.11 4.92
CA MET A 104 4.17 10.69 4.98
C MET A 104 5.01 11.36 3.90
N ALA A 105 4.47 11.56 2.69
CA ALA A 105 5.17 12.30 1.64
C ALA A 105 5.37 13.77 2.03
N LEU A 106 4.44 14.40 2.75
CA LEU A 106 4.59 15.75 3.29
C LEU A 106 5.69 15.79 4.37
N GLU A 107 5.62 14.89 5.35
CA GLU A 107 6.56 14.81 6.47
C GLU A 107 8.00 14.52 6.03
N LEU A 108 8.16 13.63 5.05
CA LEU A 108 9.46 13.24 4.50
C LEU A 108 9.91 14.16 3.36
N GLY A 109 8.95 14.82 2.70
CA GLY A 109 9.14 15.77 1.60
C GLY A 109 9.53 17.17 2.04
N VAL A 110 9.72 17.47 3.33
CA VAL A 110 10.54 18.63 3.69
C VAL A 110 12.01 18.43 3.21
N ASN A 111 12.39 17.18 2.88
CA ASN A 111 13.64 16.80 2.23
C ASN A 111 13.41 16.17 0.83
N GLN A 112 12.62 16.80 -0.07
CA GLN A 112 12.15 16.26 -1.38
C GLN A 112 13.19 15.56 -2.29
N SER A 113 14.48 15.71 -2.00
CA SER A 113 15.53 15.06 -2.77
C SER A 113 15.88 13.63 -2.30
N GLU A 114 15.33 13.11 -1.19
CA GLU A 114 15.73 11.82 -0.61
C GLU A 114 14.68 10.71 -0.68
N PHE A 115 13.38 11.02 -0.54
CA PHE A 115 12.31 10.03 -0.45
C PHE A 115 11.18 10.32 -1.42
N ASN A 116 10.77 9.30 -2.19
CA ASN A 116 9.56 9.37 -3.00
C ASN A 116 8.53 8.36 -2.47
N ILE A 117 7.36 8.82 -2.02
CA ILE A 117 6.27 7.92 -1.63
C ILE A 117 5.12 8.11 -2.62
N THR A 118 4.85 7.05 -3.39
CA THR A 118 3.86 7.07 -4.47
C THR A 118 2.76 6.07 -4.19
N ARG A 119 1.53 6.41 -4.58
CA ARG A 119 0.41 5.47 -4.60
C ARG A 119 0.28 4.84 -5.98
N ALA A 120 0.04 3.54 -6.04
CA ALA A 120 -0.46 2.88 -7.25
C ALA A 120 -1.82 2.25 -6.93
N PHE A 121 -2.71 2.24 -7.93
CA PHE A 121 -4.06 1.69 -7.79
C PHE A 121 -4.10 0.31 -8.41
N GLN A 122 -4.54 -0.68 -7.62
CA GLN A 122 -4.85 -1.99 -8.16
C GLN A 122 -6.25 -1.95 -8.81
N ASN A 123 -6.32 -2.32 -10.09
CA ASN A 123 -7.58 -2.62 -10.78
C ASN A 123 -8.03 -4.04 -10.40
N PHE A 124 -9.34 -4.28 -10.37
CA PHE A 124 -9.87 -5.65 -10.39
C PHE A 124 -9.37 -6.33 -11.67
N ILE A 125 -8.56 -7.38 -11.52
CA ILE A 125 -8.40 -8.37 -12.58
C ILE A 125 -9.50 -9.39 -12.33
N ASP A 126 -10.53 -9.39 -13.16
CA ASP A 126 -11.52 -10.46 -13.16
C ASP A 126 -10.81 -11.77 -13.51
N TYR A 127 -10.80 -12.69 -12.55
CA TYR A 127 -10.25 -14.05 -12.71
C TYR A 127 -11.27 -15.04 -13.30
N ASN A 128 -12.34 -14.54 -13.93
CA ASN A 128 -13.30 -15.37 -14.64
C ASN A 128 -13.13 -15.20 -16.15
N GLN A 129 -12.17 -15.95 -16.70
CA GLN A 129 -12.25 -16.52 -18.04
C GLN A 129 -12.17 -18.04 -17.92
#